data_AF-A0A0V0HJK9-F1
#
_entry.id   AF-A0A0V0HJK9-F1
#
_cell.length_a   1.000
_cell.length_b   1.000
_cell.length_c   1.000
_cell.angle_alpha   90.00
_cell.angle_beta   90.00
_cell.angle_gamma   90.00
#
_symmetry.space_group_name_H-M   'P 1'
#
loop_
_entity.id
_entity.type
_entity.pdbx_description
1 polymer ?
#
loop_
_entity_poly.entity_id
_entity_poly.type
_entity_poly.pdbx_seq_one_letter_code
_entity_poly.pdbx_strand_id
1 'polypeptide(L)'
;MQNTTALDNQMRHLVYLIENAILNLPQDQEQMSWLIDFTGWSLTNNVPIKSARETVNILQNHYPERLAVAFLYNPPRIFEAFWKIVKYFLDPKTMQKVKFVYPKNKDSVELMKSYFDMDNLPTELGGKANLKYDHEEFSRQMAQDDVKAAKFWSFDKHHTETNGYSAPEVAPKTECLAPPVKV
;
A
#
# COMPACT_ATOMS: atom_id res chain seq x y z
N MET A 1 -2.21 2.04 -29.01
CA MET A 1 -3.01 2.22 -27.77
C MET A 1 -2.22 1.58 -26.64
N GLN A 2 -1.43 2.39 -25.92
CA GLN A 2 -0.34 1.92 -25.05
C GLN A 2 -0.82 1.75 -23.61
N ASN A 3 -0.82 0.52 -23.08
CA ASN A 3 -0.63 0.13 -21.67
C ASN A 3 -1.36 0.89 -20.52
N THR A 4 -2.35 1.75 -20.79
CA THR A 4 -3.05 2.56 -19.78
C THR A 4 -3.83 1.70 -18.81
N THR A 5 -4.45 0.61 -19.28
CA THR A 5 -5.20 -0.33 -18.45
C THR A 5 -4.35 -0.99 -17.36
N ALA A 6 -3.10 -1.32 -17.66
CA ALA A 6 -2.18 -1.91 -16.68
C ALA A 6 -1.83 -0.92 -15.56
N LEU A 7 -1.55 0.34 -15.92
CA LEU A 7 -1.30 1.40 -14.95
C LEU A 7 -2.53 1.71 -14.10
N ASP A 8 -3.70 1.84 -14.72
CA ASP A 8 -4.94 2.14 -14.02
C ASP A 8 -5.30 1.03 -13.03
N ASN A 9 -5.10 -0.23 -13.41
CA ASN A 9 -5.30 -1.37 -12.52
C ASN A 9 -4.30 -1.35 -11.35
N GLN A 10 -3.03 -0.99 -11.59
CA GLN A 10 -2.04 -0.81 -10.53
C GLN A 10 -2.44 0.30 -9.55
N MET A 11 -2.95 1.43 -10.06
CA MET A 11 -3.37 2.55 -9.22
C MET A 11 -4.63 2.21 -8.41
N ARG A 12 -5.61 1.52 -9.02
CA ARG A 12 -6.80 1.03 -8.30
C ARG A 12 -6.42 0.04 -7.20
N HIS A 13 -5.51 -0.88 -7.49
CA HIS A 13 -5.05 -1.85 -6.51
C HIS A 13 -4.28 -1.18 -5.37
N LEU A 14 -3.43 -0.18 -5.66
CA LEU A 14 -2.77 0.62 -4.63
C LEU A 14 -3.77 1.30 -3.71
N VAL A 15 -4.78 1.99 -4.27
CA VAL A 15 -5.84 2.66 -3.50
C VAL A 15 -6.58 1.66 -2.62
N TYR A 16 -6.94 0.50 -3.18
CA TYR A 16 -7.59 -0.57 -2.42
C TYR A 16 -6.75 -1.05 -1.22
N LEU A 17 -5.45 -1.26 -1.41
CA LEU A 17 -4.55 -1.64 -0.31
C LEU A 17 -4.44 -0.55 0.76
N ILE A 18 -4.41 0.73 0.37
CA ILE A 18 -4.35 1.85 1.31
C ILE A 18 -5.63 1.94 2.14
N GLU A 19 -6.81 1.86 1.50
CA GLU A 19 -8.10 1.89 2.21
C GLU A 19 -8.21 0.75 3.22
N ASN A 20 -7.84 -0.47 2.83
CA ASN A 20 -7.84 -1.61 3.75
C ASN A 20 -6.82 -1.45 4.88
N ALA A 21 -5.64 -0.89 4.61
CA ALA A 21 -4.67 -0.59 5.65
C ALA A 21 -5.24 0.43 6.66
N ILE A 22 -5.89 1.50 6.18
CA ILE A 22 -6.51 2.52 7.03
C ILE A 22 -7.63 1.92 7.88
N LEU A 23 -8.51 1.11 7.30
CA LEU A 23 -9.60 0.45 8.02
C LEU A 23 -9.10 -0.50 9.12
N ASN A 24 -7.88 -1.03 8.97
CA ASN A 24 -7.25 -1.94 9.92
C ASN A 24 -6.29 -1.27 10.91
N LEU A 25 -6.15 0.06 10.86
CA LEU A 25 -5.43 0.78 11.90
C LEU A 25 -6.16 0.67 13.26
N PRO A 26 -5.42 0.60 14.38
CA PRO A 26 -6.01 0.79 15.71
C PRO A 26 -6.77 2.12 15.80
N GLN A 27 -7.78 2.18 16.66
CA GLN A 27 -8.70 3.33 16.78
C GLN A 27 -8.00 4.69 16.99
N ASP A 28 -6.83 4.70 17.62
CA ASP A 28 -6.06 5.91 17.93
C ASP A 28 -4.84 6.11 17.02
N GLN A 29 -4.78 5.41 15.88
CA GLN A 29 -3.69 5.50 14.92
C GLN A 29 -4.20 5.93 13.56
N GLU A 30 -3.63 7.01 13.02
CA GLU A 30 -4.02 7.55 11.72
C GLU A 30 -2.95 7.37 10.63
N GLN A 31 -1.75 6.94 11.05
CA GLN A 31 -0.57 6.83 10.20
C GLN A 31 -0.03 5.39 10.15
N MET A 32 0.57 5.06 9.01
CA MET A 32 1.17 3.75 8.73
C MET A 32 2.67 3.90 8.43
N SER A 33 3.44 2.90 8.85
CA SER A 33 4.85 2.77 8.52
C SER A 33 5.01 1.86 7.31
N TRP A 34 5.77 2.30 6.31
CA TRP A 34 5.95 1.58 5.05
C TRP A 34 7.34 0.96 5.02
N LEU A 35 7.42 -0.31 4.61
CA LEU A 35 8.67 -1.01 4.43
C LEU A 35 8.70 -1.58 3.01
N ILE A 36 9.62 -1.09 2.19
CA ILE A 36 9.67 -1.37 0.76
C ILE A 36 11.01 -2.05 0.46
N ASP A 37 10.96 -3.31 0.06
CA ASP A 37 12.14 -4.08 -0.35
C ASP A 37 12.56 -3.75 -1.78
N PHE A 38 13.81 -3.32 -1.95
CA PHE A 38 14.44 -3.09 -3.24
C PHE A 38 15.46 -4.18 -3.61
N THR A 39 15.52 -5.27 -2.85
CA THR A 39 16.34 -6.44 -3.20
C THR A 39 15.90 -6.98 -4.57
N GLY A 40 16.85 -7.08 -5.52
CA GLY A 40 16.55 -7.51 -6.90
C GLY A 40 15.98 -6.42 -7.81
N TRP A 41 15.83 -5.18 -7.33
CA TRP A 41 15.46 -4.04 -8.16
C TRP A 41 16.58 -3.74 -9.18
N SER A 42 16.20 -3.39 -10.41
CA SER A 42 17.17 -3.10 -11.48
C SER A 42 16.61 -2.16 -12.55
N LEU A 43 17.42 -1.78 -13.54
CA LEU A 43 16.96 -0.96 -14.67
C LEU A 43 15.94 -1.68 -15.58
N THR A 44 15.90 -3.01 -15.55
CA THR A 44 14.90 -3.80 -16.28
C THR A 44 13.73 -4.23 -15.39
N ASN A 45 13.93 -4.22 -14.07
CA ASN A 45 12.94 -4.53 -13.05
C ASN A 45 12.75 -3.33 -12.12
N ASN A 46 12.14 -2.27 -12.65
CA ASN A 46 11.80 -1.07 -11.88
C ASN A 46 10.36 -0.64 -12.09
N VAL A 47 9.93 0.24 -11.18
CA VAL A 47 8.68 0.97 -11.31
C VAL A 47 8.88 2.08 -12.36
N PRO A 48 8.02 2.15 -13.40
CA PRO A 48 8.06 3.26 -14.35
C PRO A 48 7.91 4.61 -13.65
N ILE A 49 8.66 5.63 -14.09
CA ILE A 49 8.60 6.99 -13.50
C ILE A 49 7.17 7.54 -13.52
N LYS A 50 6.38 7.24 -14.56
CA LYS A 50 4.97 7.63 -14.64
C LYS A 50 4.15 7.02 -13.49
N SER A 51 4.34 5.74 -13.18
CA SER A 51 3.67 5.07 -12.07
C SER A 51 4.09 5.67 -10.74
N ALA A 52 5.39 5.91 -10.53
CA ALA A 52 5.89 6.54 -9.31
C ALA A 52 5.30 7.94 -9.10
N ARG A 53 5.21 8.75 -10.17
CA ARG A 53 4.60 10.08 -10.13
C ARG A 53 3.11 10.00 -9.78
N GLU A 54 2.37 9.07 -10.37
CA GLU A 54 0.93 8.91 -10.10
C GLU A 54 0.69 8.43 -8.66
N THR A 55 1.49 7.49 -8.16
CA THR A 55 1.48 7.06 -6.76
C THR A 55 1.70 8.24 -5.82
N VAL A 56 2.72 9.06 -6.07
CA VAL A 56 3.00 10.26 -5.25
C VAL A 56 1.84 11.26 -5.32
N ASN A 57 1.26 11.46 -6.50
CA ASN A 57 0.10 12.32 -6.70
C ASN A 57 -1.12 11.85 -5.88
N ILE A 58 -1.39 10.54 -5.88
CA ILE A 58 -2.47 9.95 -5.09
C ILE A 58 -2.21 10.15 -3.60
N LEU A 59 -1.01 9.83 -3.12
CA LEU A 59 -0.68 9.91 -1.70
C LEU A 59 -0.76 11.35 -1.17
N GLN A 60 -0.25 12.32 -1.91
CA GLN A 60 -0.22 13.71 -1.44
C GLN A 60 -1.59 14.39 -1.48
N ASN A 61 -2.42 14.07 -2.49
CA ASN A 61 -3.70 14.77 -2.67
C ASN A 61 -4.90 14.08 -2.03
N HIS A 62 -4.84 12.74 -1.88
CA HIS A 62 -5.98 11.96 -1.37
C HIS A 62 -5.70 11.30 -0.01
N TYR A 63 -4.42 11.06 0.33
CA TYR A 63 -4.03 10.44 1.60
C TYR A 63 -3.00 11.30 2.37
N PRO A 64 -3.24 12.61 2.55
CA PRO A 64 -2.29 13.48 3.21
C PRO A 64 -2.04 13.01 4.65
N GLU A 65 -0.79 13.13 5.09
CA GLU A 65 -0.35 12.80 6.45
C GLU A 65 -0.64 11.35 6.92
N ARG A 66 -0.97 10.41 6.01
CA ARG A 66 -1.13 8.99 6.35
C ARG A 66 0.20 8.23 6.50
N LEU A 67 1.29 8.75 5.95
CA LEU A 67 2.62 8.14 6.10
C LEU A 67 3.29 8.64 7.37
N ALA A 68 3.64 7.73 8.28
CA ALA A 68 4.49 8.04 9.44
C ALA A 68 5.97 8.06 9.04
N VAL A 69 6.43 6.97 8.40
CA VAL A 69 7.82 6.75 7.97
C VAL A 69 7.83 5.73 6.83
N ALA A 70 8.73 5.90 5.87
CA ALA A 70 8.97 4.92 4.81
C ALA A 70 10.41 4.44 4.82
N PHE A 71 10.62 3.14 4.97
CA PHE A 71 11.91 2.49 4.90
C PHE A 71 12.12 1.86 3.53
N LEU A 72 13.13 2.32 2.82
CA LEU A 72 13.59 1.74 1.55
C LEU A 72 14.72 0.76 1.89
N TYR A 73 14.41 -0.53 1.88
CA TYR A 73 15.31 -1.60 2.30
C TYR A 73 16.14 -2.11 1.12
N ASN A 74 17.45 -2.19 1.33
CA ASN A 74 18.45 -2.69 0.39
C ASN A 74 18.40 -2.11 -1.04
N PRO A 75 18.21 -0.78 -1.25
CA PRO A 75 18.21 -0.22 -2.59
C PRO A 75 19.59 -0.35 -3.25
N PRO A 76 19.68 -0.82 -4.51
CA PRO A 76 20.95 -0.90 -5.22
C PRO A 76 21.48 0.50 -5.55
N ARG A 77 22.79 0.66 -5.75
CA ARG A 77 23.40 1.98 -6.05
C ARG A 77 22.75 2.74 -7.21
N ILE A 78 22.29 2.02 -8.23
CA ILE A 78 21.60 2.60 -9.39
C ILE A 78 20.26 3.27 -9.03
N PHE A 79 19.65 2.89 -7.90
CA PHE A 79 18.43 3.50 -7.37
C PHE A 79 18.62 4.99 -7.07
N GLU A 80 19.83 5.45 -6.75
CA GLU A 80 20.09 6.87 -6.47
C GLU A 80 19.66 7.80 -7.62
N ALA A 81 19.85 7.36 -8.87
CA ALA A 81 19.43 8.13 -10.04
C ALA A 81 17.90 8.22 -10.14
N PHE A 82 17.21 7.11 -9.89
CA PHE A 82 15.75 7.06 -9.85
C PHE A 82 15.19 7.91 -8.69
N TRP A 83 15.78 7.79 -7.50
CA TRP A 83 15.40 8.58 -6.33
C TRP A 83 15.57 10.07 -6.56
N LYS A 84 16.65 10.49 -7.26
CA LYS A 84 16.84 11.90 -7.65
C LYS A 84 15.69 12.44 -8.49
N ILE A 85 15.01 11.60 -9.28
CA ILE A 85 13.84 12.00 -10.07
C ILE A 85 12.60 12.01 -9.19
N VAL A 86 12.34 10.92 -8.46
CA VAL A 86 11.13 10.77 -7.63
C VAL A 86 11.03 11.84 -6.55
N LYS A 87 12.16 12.22 -5.92
CA LYS A 87 12.18 13.25 -4.88
C LYS A 87 11.66 14.62 -5.35
N TYR A 88 11.68 14.94 -6.65
CA TYR A 88 11.12 16.20 -7.16
C TYR A 88 9.59 16.24 -7.10
N PHE A 89 8.94 15.08 -7.02
CA PHE A 89 7.49 14.99 -6.88
C PHE A 89 7.04 14.98 -5.42
N LEU A 90 7.97 14.72 -4.49
CA LEU A 90 7.69 14.64 -3.06
C LEU A 90 7.74 16.02 -2.40
N ASP A 91 6.75 16.30 -1.56
CA ASP A 91 6.80 17.46 -0.68
C ASP A 91 7.92 17.31 0.39
N PRO A 92 8.43 18.43 0.94
CA PRO A 92 9.53 18.39 1.90
C PRO A 92 9.26 17.59 3.18
N LYS A 93 8.00 17.50 3.65
CA LYS A 93 7.67 16.73 4.85
C LYS A 93 7.75 15.24 4.54
N THR A 94 7.20 14.81 3.42
CA THR A 94 7.26 13.41 2.99
C THR A 94 8.71 12.97 2.78
N MET A 95 9.55 13.82 2.19
CA MET A 95 10.98 13.52 2.02
C MET A 95 11.71 13.23 3.35
N GLN A 96 11.38 13.95 4.43
CA GLN A 96 12.01 13.75 5.74
C GLN A 96 11.64 12.41 6.40
N LYS A 97 10.48 11.85 6.01
CA LYS A 97 9.95 10.57 6.48
C LYS A 97 10.59 9.37 5.78
N VAL A 98 11.33 9.57 4.68
CA VAL A 98 12.00 8.47 3.96
C VAL A 98 13.35 8.14 4.60
N LYS A 99 13.55 6.87 4.93
CA LYS A 99 14.77 6.31 5.51
C LYS A 99 15.32 5.22 4.59
N PHE A 100 16.63 5.20 4.41
CA PHE A 100 17.32 4.17 3.63
C PHE A 100 17.92 3.15 4.59
N VAL A 101 17.69 1.86 4.33
CA VAL A 101 18.24 0.77 5.14
C VAL A 101 19.15 -0.09 4.27
N TYR A 102 20.44 -0.09 4.58
CA TYR A 102 21.42 -0.94 3.92
C TYR A 102 21.82 -2.08 4.87
N PRO A 103 21.52 -3.35 4.57
CA PRO A 103 21.74 -4.47 5.49
C PRO A 103 23.19 -4.68 5.92
N LYS A 104 24.14 -4.18 5.12
CA LYS A 104 25.59 -4.26 5.38
C LYS A 104 26.13 -3.06 6.17
N ASN A 105 25.29 -2.05 6.44
CA ASN A 105 25.65 -0.85 7.20
C ASN A 105 25.07 -0.97 8.62
N LYS A 106 25.95 -0.94 9.63
CA LYS A 106 25.54 -1.14 11.03
C LYS A 106 24.55 -0.08 11.50
N ASP A 107 24.80 1.19 11.20
CA ASP A 107 23.94 2.30 11.63
C ASP A 107 22.52 2.21 11.03
N SER A 108 22.44 1.78 9.77
CA SER A 108 21.15 1.53 9.09
C SER A 108 20.37 0.38 9.72
N VAL A 109 21.07 -0.66 10.16
CA VAL A 109 20.46 -1.81 10.86
C VAL A 109 19.99 -1.41 12.26
N GLU A 110 20.78 -0.62 13.00
CA GLU A 110 20.36 -0.10 14.30
C GLU A 110 19.17 0.87 14.17
N LEU A 111 19.11 1.67 13.10
CA LEU A 111 17.94 2.47 12.78
C LEU A 111 16.70 1.59 12.54
N MET A 112 16.82 0.47 11.82
CA MET A 112 15.69 -0.45 11.63
C MET A 112 15.20 -1.02 12.97
N LYS A 113 16.13 -1.43 13.84
CA LYS A 113 15.82 -1.97 15.18
C LYS A 113 15.15 -0.97 16.12
N SER A 114 15.40 0.32 15.95
CA SER A 114 14.77 1.34 16.80
C SER A 114 13.30 1.60 16.44
N TYR A 115 12.85 1.15 15.26
CA TYR A 115 11.47 1.31 14.81
C TYR A 115 10.65 0.00 14.82
N PHE A 116 11.31 -1.15 14.64
CA PHE A 116 10.64 -2.43 14.49
C PHE A 116 11.11 -3.45 15.52
N ASP A 117 10.16 -4.24 16.02
CA ASP A 117 10.47 -5.45 16.78
C ASP A 117 11.05 -6.52 15.83
N MET A 118 12.31 -6.86 16.08
CA MET A 118 13.06 -7.80 15.25
C MET A 118 12.52 -9.22 15.31
N ASP A 119 11.82 -9.59 16.38
CA ASP A 119 11.20 -10.93 16.50
C ASP A 119 9.95 -11.06 15.61
N ASN A 120 9.32 -9.92 15.25
CA ASN A 120 8.15 -9.85 14.37
C ASN A 120 8.48 -9.44 12.92
N LEU A 121 9.67 -8.87 12.68
CA LEU A 121 10.11 -8.47 11.35
C LEU A 121 10.52 -9.70 10.49
N PRO A 122 10.12 -9.77 9.20
CA PRO A 122 10.53 -10.86 8.32
C PRO A 122 12.06 -11.00 8.18
N THR A 123 12.53 -12.24 8.05
CA THR A 123 13.96 -12.55 7.84
C THR A 123 14.57 -11.91 6.60
N GLU A 124 13.79 -11.77 5.53
CA GLU A 124 14.14 -11.13 4.27
C GLU A 124 14.50 -9.65 4.46
N LEU A 125 13.90 -9.03 5.49
CA LEU A 125 14.06 -7.62 5.85
C LEU A 125 15.01 -7.44 7.04
N GLY A 126 15.77 -8.48 7.38
CA GLY A 126 16.79 -8.46 8.44
C GLY A 126 16.25 -8.79 9.83
N GLY A 127 14.99 -9.19 9.95
CA GLY A 127 14.38 -9.66 11.19
C GLY A 127 14.62 -11.14 11.48
N LYS A 128 13.81 -11.70 12.38
CA LYS A 128 13.89 -13.10 12.82
C LYS A 128 12.61 -13.89 12.55
N ALA A 129 11.53 -13.23 12.15
CA ALA A 129 10.27 -13.88 11.86
C ALA A 129 10.38 -14.63 10.52
N ASN A 130 10.19 -15.94 10.56
CA ASN A 130 10.11 -16.76 9.35
C ASN A 130 8.69 -16.67 8.78
N LEU A 131 8.42 -15.59 8.05
CA LEU A 131 7.13 -15.31 7.45
C LEU A 131 7.20 -15.64 5.96
N LYS A 132 6.56 -16.74 5.55
CA LYS A 132 6.38 -17.04 4.14
C LYS A 132 5.08 -16.40 3.66
N TYR A 133 5.17 -15.68 2.54
CA TYR A 133 3.97 -15.18 1.89
C TYR A 133 3.09 -16.37 1.46
N ASP A 134 1.86 -16.38 1.95
CA ASP A 134 0.82 -17.32 1.56
C ASP A 134 -0.28 -16.53 0.85
N HIS A 135 -0.47 -16.83 -0.44
CA HIS A 135 -1.44 -16.14 -1.26
C HIS A 135 -2.88 -16.45 -0.85
N GLU A 136 -3.17 -17.69 -0.42
CA GLU A 136 -4.52 -18.08 -0.03
C GLU A 136 -4.92 -17.40 1.27
N GLU A 137 -4.00 -17.35 2.24
CA GLU A 137 -4.22 -16.63 3.49
C GLU A 137 -4.40 -15.13 3.27
N PHE A 138 -3.57 -14.54 2.41
CA PHE A 138 -3.73 -13.13 2.03
C PHE A 138 -5.10 -12.90 1.38
N SER A 139 -5.51 -13.71 0.40
CA SER A 139 -6.83 -13.58 -0.24
C SER A 139 -7.99 -13.74 0.75
N ARG A 140 -7.87 -14.65 1.72
CA ARG A 140 -8.86 -14.82 2.79
C ARG A 140 -8.97 -13.57 3.65
N GLN A 141 -7.84 -12.96 4.01
CA GLN A 141 -7.82 -11.70 4.76
C GLN A 141 -8.48 -10.57 3.95
N MET A 142 -8.16 -10.45 2.66
CA MET A 142 -8.77 -9.43 1.80
C MET A 142 -10.30 -9.58 1.71
N ALA A 143 -10.81 -10.80 1.61
CA ALA A 143 -12.25 -11.04 1.60
C ALA A 143 -12.92 -10.65 2.95
N GLN A 144 -12.23 -10.83 4.07
CA GLN A 144 -12.71 -10.36 5.37
C GLN A 144 -12.71 -8.84 5.47
N ASP A 145 -11.67 -8.20 4.95
CA ASP A 145 -11.56 -6.74 4.87
C ASP A 145 -12.67 -6.15 3.99
N ASP A 146 -13.01 -6.81 2.87
CA ASP A 146 -14.14 -6.41 2.01
C ASP A 146 -15.48 -6.43 2.77
N VAL A 147 -15.72 -7.47 3.57
CA VAL A 147 -16.93 -7.56 4.41
C VAL A 147 -16.93 -6.47 5.48
N LYS A 148 -15.77 -6.18 6.09
CA LYS A 148 -15.62 -5.11 7.08
C LYS A 148 -15.88 -3.74 6.46
N ALA A 149 -15.29 -3.46 5.30
CA ALA A 149 -15.50 -2.23 4.54
C ALA A 149 -16.97 -2.07 4.16
N ALA A 150 -17.62 -3.11 3.63
CA ALA A 150 -19.03 -3.08 3.29
C ALA A 150 -19.93 -2.75 4.49
N LYS A 151 -19.64 -3.33 5.67
CA LYS A 151 -20.35 -3.00 6.91
C LYS A 151 -20.12 -1.54 7.31
N PHE A 152 -18.86 -1.09 7.35
CA PHE A 152 -18.50 0.28 7.70
C PHE A 152 -19.29 1.30 6.87
N TRP A 153 -19.27 1.15 5.54
CA TRP A 153 -20.01 2.04 4.64
C TRP A 153 -21.53 1.86 4.67
N SER A 154 -22.04 0.71 5.10
CA SER A 154 -23.48 0.50 5.30
C SER A 154 -24.00 1.21 6.55
N PHE A 155 -23.18 1.33 7.61
CA PHE A 155 -23.55 2.09 8.81
C PHE A 155 -23.64 3.61 8.53
N ASP A 156 -22.78 4.15 7.68
CA ASP A 156 -22.84 5.56 7.27
C ASP A 156 -24.14 5.91 6.54
N LYS A 157 -24.70 4.98 5.75
CA LYS A 157 -25.99 5.17 5.08
C LYS A 157 -27.16 5.32 6.06
N HIS A 158 -27.15 4.60 7.18
CA HIS A 158 -28.20 4.72 8.20
C HIS A 158 -28.12 6.03 9.00
N HIS A 159 -26.96 6.69 9.07
CA HIS A 159 -26.83 8.01 9.71
C HIS A 159 -27.15 9.18 8.77
N THR A 160 -27.18 8.97 7.45
CA THR A 160 -27.45 10.04 6.46
C THR A 160 -28.92 10.14 6.02
N GLU A 161 -29.80 9.23 6.45
CA GLU A 161 -31.23 9.24 6.07
C GLU A 161 -32.10 10.31 6.78
N THR A 162 -31.55 11.19 7.63
CA THR A 162 -32.33 12.26 8.28
C THR A 162 -32.30 13.64 7.62
N ASN A 163 -31.81 13.81 6.40
CA ASN A 163 -32.10 15.05 5.64
C ASN A 163 -32.17 14.77 4.14
N GLY A 164 -33.39 14.82 3.62
CA GLY A 164 -33.73 14.44 2.26
C GLY A 164 -33.03 15.28 1.19
N TYR A 165 -32.30 14.60 0.31
CA TYR A 165 -32.23 14.86 -1.13
C TYR A 165 -31.75 13.57 -1.80
N SER A 166 -32.62 12.92 -2.58
CA SER A 166 -32.31 11.67 -3.29
C SER A 166 -31.32 11.90 -4.43
N ALA A 167 -30.18 11.22 -4.39
CA ALA A 167 -29.31 10.98 -5.54
C ALA A 167 -29.53 9.54 -6.05
N PRO A 168 -29.37 9.25 -7.36
CA PRO A 168 -29.82 8.00 -7.94
C PRO A 168 -28.93 6.83 -7.52
N GLU A 169 -29.59 5.76 -7.07
CA GLU A 169 -28.99 4.49 -6.72
C GLU A 169 -28.53 3.75 -7.99
N VAL A 170 -27.22 3.59 -8.15
CA VAL A 170 -26.65 2.65 -9.13
C VAL A 170 -26.34 1.36 -8.38
N ALA A 171 -27.30 0.44 -8.39
CA ALA A 171 -27.11 -0.91 -7.87
C ALA A 171 -26.08 -1.67 -8.73
N PRO A 172 -25.12 -2.40 -8.13
CA PRO A 172 -24.31 -3.36 -8.86
C PRO A 172 -25.18 -4.56 -9.24
N LYS A 173 -25.33 -4.82 -10.54
CA LYS A 173 -25.95 -6.07 -11.03
C LYS A 173 -25.08 -7.25 -10.60
N THR A 174 -25.62 -8.09 -9.73
CA THR A 174 -25.07 -9.41 -9.44
C THR A 174 -25.31 -10.29 -10.66
N GLU A 175 -24.31 -10.46 -11.52
CA GLU A 175 -24.35 -11.53 -12.51
C GLU A 175 -24.15 -12.86 -11.77
N CYS A 176 -25.18 -13.69 -11.86
CA CYS A 176 -25.25 -15.02 -11.27
C CYS A 176 -24.17 -15.91 -11.90
N LEU A 177 -23.29 -16.48 -11.07
CA LEU A 177 -22.36 -17.53 -11.46
C LEU A 177 -23.17 -18.74 -11.95
N ALA A 178 -22.90 -19.20 -13.17
CA ALA A 178 -23.41 -20.46 -13.69
C ALA A 178 -22.75 -21.65 -12.95
N PRO A 179 -23.46 -22.77 -12.72
CA PRO A 179 -22.95 -23.91 -11.97
C PRO A 179 -21.83 -24.66 -12.73
N PRO A 180 -21.00 -25.44 -12.02
CA PRO A 180 -19.84 -26.11 -12.60
C PRO A 180 -20.29 -27.21 -13.58
N VAL A 181 -19.68 -27.22 -14.77
CA VAL A 181 -19.76 -28.34 -15.70
C VAL A 181 -19.02 -29.53 -15.08
N LYS A 182 -19.74 -30.65 -14.93
CA LYS A 182 -19.16 -31.96 -14.59
C LYS A 182 -18.69 -32.68 -15.86
N VAL A 183 -17.64 -33.46 -15.66
CA VAL A 183 -16.92 -34.43 -16.52
C VAL A 183 -15.88 -33.82 -17.45
#